data_AF-A0A0F9AZ73-F1
#
_entry.id   AF-A0A0F9AZ73-F1
#
_cell.length_a   1.000
_cell.length_b   1.000
_cell.length_c   1.000
_cell.angle_alpha   90.00
_cell.angle_beta   90.00
_cell.angle_gamma   90.00
#
_symmetry.space_group_name_H-M   'P 1'
#
loop_
_entity.id
_entity.type
_entity.pdbx_description
1 polymer ?
#
loop_
_entity_poly.entity_id
_entity_poly.type
_entity_poly.pdbx_seq_one_letter_code
_entity_poly.pdbx_strand_id
1 'polypeptide(L)'
;MKNRCENCGECCLKTEMILSKNNVEKIMKNSPKKLQKKDFVLVNKEGFFQLKNIRDHCVFFDSPSKLCKIYDYRPQGCEFYPLIYNIQNNNCIF
;
A
#
# COMPACT_ATOMS: atom_id res chain seq x y z
N MET A 1 -12.24 17.26 -0.83
CA MET A 1 -11.31 16.34 -0.13
C MET A 1 -10.18 16.03 -1.09
N LYS A 2 -8.94 16.46 -0.83
CA LYS A 2 -7.86 16.34 -1.82
C LYS A 2 -7.30 14.92 -2.00
N ASN A 3 -7.63 13.94 -1.15
CA ASN A 3 -7.01 12.61 -1.20
C ASN A 3 -8.09 11.50 -1.15
N ARG A 4 -8.94 11.41 -2.17
CA ARG A 4 -9.95 10.35 -2.28
C ARG A 4 -9.53 9.36 -3.37
N CYS A 5 -9.54 8.06 -3.06
CA CYS A 5 -9.38 7.02 -4.08
C CYS A 5 -10.49 7.13 -5.12
N GLU A 6 -10.12 7.21 -6.40
CA GLU A 6 -11.04 7.27 -7.54
C GLU A 6 -11.25 5.90 -8.19
N ASN A 7 -10.84 4.82 -7.52
CA ASN A 7 -10.91 3.44 -8.02
C ASN A 7 -10.15 3.25 -9.35
N CYS A 8 -9.05 3.99 -9.55
CA CYS A 8 -8.19 3.83 -10.72
C CYS A 8 -7.28 2.59 -10.62
N GLY A 9 -6.84 2.25 -9.40
CA GLY A 9 -5.98 1.10 -9.12
C GLY A 9 -4.48 1.35 -9.29
N GLU A 10 -4.07 2.52 -9.80
CA GLU A 10 -2.67 2.85 -10.12
C GLU A 10 -1.71 2.67 -8.94
N CYS A 11 -2.13 3.02 -7.72
CA CYS A 11 -1.31 2.87 -6.52
C CYS A 11 -0.97 1.41 -6.17
N CYS A 12 -1.74 0.46 -6.70
CA CYS A 12 -1.61 -0.97 -6.42
C CYS A 12 -0.81 -1.72 -7.48
N LEU A 13 -0.62 -1.16 -8.67
CA LEU A 13 0.09 -1.83 -9.76
C LEU A 13 1.61 -1.75 -9.51
N LYS A 14 2.28 -2.90 -9.58
CA LYS A 14 3.74 -3.06 -9.41
C LYS A 14 4.30 -2.28 -8.22
N THR A 15 3.52 -2.18 -7.13
CA THR A 15 3.89 -1.33 -6.00
C THR A 15 5.13 -1.86 -5.29
N GLU A 16 6.03 -0.95 -4.92
CA GLU A 16 7.22 -1.24 -4.10
C GLU A 16 7.04 -0.74 -2.66
N MET A 17 5.79 -0.68 -2.20
CA MET A 17 5.44 -0.12 -0.90
C MET A 17 6.16 -0.81 0.26
N ILE A 18 7.05 -0.07 0.92
CA ILE A 18 7.75 -0.50 2.13
C ILE A 18 6.81 -0.46 3.34
N LEU A 19 6.98 -1.44 4.22
CA LEU A 19 6.20 -1.65 5.42
C LEU A 19 7.06 -1.48 6.67
N SER A 20 6.63 -0.61 7.58
CA SER A 20 7.14 -0.61 8.94
C SER A 20 6.60 -1.82 9.72
N LYS A 21 7.25 -2.19 10.83
CA LYS A 21 6.74 -3.22 11.77
C LYS A 21 5.31 -2.90 12.22
N ASN A 22 5.04 -1.62 12.55
CA ASN A 22 3.71 -1.15 12.93
C ASN A 22 2.67 -1.34 11.81
N ASN A 23 3.05 -1.15 10.54
CA ASN A 23 2.14 -1.40 9.41
C ASN A 23 1.82 -2.90 9.27
N VAL A 24 2.81 -3.78 9.45
CA VAL A 24 2.58 -5.24 9.45
C VAL A 24 1.62 -5.64 10.57
N GLU A 25 1.82 -5.13 11.78
CA GLU A 25 0.95 -5.37 12.93
C GLU A 25 -0.47 -4.81 12.71
N LYS A 26 -0.59 -3.57 12.20
CA LYS A 26 -1.87 -2.94 11.84
C LYS A 26 -2.66 -3.81 10.86
N ILE A 27 -2.02 -4.31 9.80
CA ILE A 27 -2.68 -5.19 8.82
C ILE A 27 -3.15 -6.49 9.47
N MET A 28 -2.29 -7.16 10.23
CA MET A 28 -2.63 -8.43 10.89
C MET A 28 -3.76 -8.28 11.91
N LYS A 29 -3.80 -7.15 12.64
CA LYS A 29 -4.83 -6.88 13.66
C LYS A 29 -6.20 -6.53 13.06
N ASN A 30 -6.22 -5.77 11.97
CA ASN A 30 -7.48 -5.24 11.39
C ASN A 30 -8.03 -6.08 10.25
N SER A 31 -7.27 -7.06 9.74
CA SER A 31 -7.79 -7.94 8.69
C SER A 31 -8.90 -8.84 9.22
N PRO A 32 -10.06 -8.92 8.54
CA PRO A 32 -11.14 -9.82 8.94
C PRO A 32 -10.76 -11.31 8.78
N LYS A 33 -9.72 -11.60 7.99
CA LYS A 33 -9.14 -12.92 7.84
C LYS A 33 -7.88 -12.99 8.71
N LYS A 34 -7.62 -14.16 9.29
CA LYS A 34 -6.37 -14.41 10.04
C LYS A 34 -5.19 -14.46 9.07
N LEU A 35 -4.58 -13.30 8.80
CA LEU A 35 -3.39 -13.17 7.97
C LEU A 35 -2.12 -13.43 8.77
N GLN A 36 -1.18 -14.15 8.17
CA GLN A 36 0.20 -14.25 8.61
C GLN A 36 1.07 -13.30 7.81
N LYS A 37 2.18 -12.85 8.40
CA LYS A 37 3.15 -11.95 7.73
C LYS A 37 3.55 -12.45 6.33
N LYS A 38 3.81 -13.75 6.19
CA LYS A 38 4.22 -14.38 4.91
C LYS A 38 3.17 -14.27 3.79
N ASP A 39 1.92 -14.01 4.14
CA ASP A 39 0.82 -13.94 3.16
C ASP A 39 0.88 -12.65 2.35
N PHE A 40 1.41 -11.57 2.94
CA PHE A 40 1.39 -10.24 2.33
C PHE A 40 2.70 -9.46 2.37
N VAL A 41 3.72 -9.96 3.08
CA VAL A 41 5.05 -9.35 3.14
C VAL A 41 6.04 -10.15 2.31
N LEU A 42 6.84 -9.45 1.51
CA LEU A 42 8.10 -9.94 0.96
C LEU A 42 9.25 -9.19 1.66
N VAL A 43 10.40 -9.85 1.86
CA VAL A 43 11.65 -9.17 2.24
C VAL A 43 12.38 -8.85 0.96
N ASN A 44 12.58 -7.56 0.65
CA ASN A 44 13.20 -7.16 -0.61
C ASN A 44 14.72 -7.37 -0.56
N LYS A 45 15.42 -7.11 -1.67
CA LYS A 45 16.87 -7.32 -1.78
C LYS A 45 17.69 -6.50 -0.77
N GLU A 46 17.12 -5.41 -0.27
CA GLU A 46 17.73 -4.51 0.72
C GLU A 46 17.38 -4.91 2.17
N GLY A 47 16.61 -5.98 2.36
CA GLY A 47 16.21 -6.47 3.69
C GLY A 47 14.98 -5.78 4.28
N PHE A 48 14.32 -4.88 3.54
CA PHE A 48 13.10 -4.22 4.00
C PHE A 48 11.86 -5.07 3.79
N PHE A 49 10.87 -4.92 4.67
CA PHE A 49 9.55 -5.49 4.45
C PHE A 49 8.83 -4.65 3.39
N GLN A 50 8.28 -5.33 2.38
CA GLN A 50 7.57 -4.72 1.27
C GLN A 50 6.25 -5.47 1.03
N LEU A 51 5.22 -4.77 0.54
CA LEU A 51 3.98 -5.42 0.11
C LEU A 51 4.26 -6.41 -1.01
N LYS A 52 3.71 -7.61 -0.86
CA LYS A 52 3.79 -8.67 -1.88
C LYS A 52 2.93 -8.32 -3.09
N ASN A 53 3.50 -8.52 -4.28
CA ASN A 53 2.75 -8.51 -5.53
C ASN A 53 2.42 -9.94 -5.99
N ILE A 54 1.25 -10.10 -6.61
CA ILE A 54 0.80 -11.31 -7.32
C ILE A 54 0.37 -10.84 -8.71
N ARG A 55 0.93 -11.41 -9.78
CA ARG A 55 0.61 -11.01 -11.17
C ARG A 55 0.71 -9.49 -11.37
N ASP A 56 1.84 -8.91 -10.97
CA ASP A 56 2.16 -7.48 -11.12
C ASP A 56 1.24 -6.49 -10.37
N HIS A 57 0.44 -6.94 -9.41
CA HIS A 57 -0.33 -6.04 -8.55
C HIS A 57 -0.25 -6.44 -7.07
N CYS A 58 -0.50 -5.48 -6.18
CA CYS A 58 -0.52 -5.69 -4.75
C CYS A 58 -1.46 -6.85 -4.38
N VAL A 59 -1.05 -7.70 -3.43
CA VAL A 59 -1.85 -8.82 -2.91
C VAL A 59 -3.24 -8.41 -2.40
N PHE A 60 -3.39 -7.14 -2.00
CA PHE A 60 -4.66 -6.58 -1.52
C PHE A 60 -5.49 -5.89 -2.61
N PHE A 61 -5.01 -5.84 -3.84
CA PHE A 61 -5.75 -5.26 -4.96
C PHE A 61 -6.89 -6.19 -5.39
N ASP A 62 -8.06 -5.61 -5.62
CA ASP A 62 -9.18 -6.27 -6.26
C ASP A 62 -9.30 -5.79 -7.71
N SER A 63 -8.74 -6.55 -8.65
CA SER A 63 -8.69 -6.14 -10.06
C SER A 63 -10.07 -5.85 -10.69
N PRO A 64 -11.16 -6.60 -10.41
CA PRO A 64 -12.47 -6.30 -10.97
C PRO A 64 -13.04 -4.96 -10.52
N SER A 65 -12.99 -4.65 -9.22
CA SER A 65 -13.52 -3.39 -8.68
C SER A 65 -12.51 -2.24 -8.68
N LYS A 66 -11.23 -2.53 -8.93
CA LYS A 66 -10.09 -1.62 -8.81
C LYS A 66 -9.93 -1.02 -7.40
N LEU A 67 -10.42 -1.73 -6.38
CA LEU A 67 -10.36 -1.31 -4.98
C LEU A 67 -9.25 -2.00 -4.20
N CYS A 68 -8.78 -1.36 -3.14
CA CYS A 68 -7.90 -1.96 -2.16
C CYS A 68 -8.72 -2.63 -1.04
N LYS A 69 -8.51 -3.93 -0.81
CA LYS A 69 -9.22 -4.71 0.21
C LYS A 69 -8.93 -4.29 1.65
N ILE A 70 -7.86 -3.53 1.86
CA ILE A 70 -7.43 -3.05 3.18
C ILE A 70 -7.45 -1.51 3.26
N TYR A 71 -8.26 -0.84 2.44
CA TYR A 71 -8.19 0.61 2.27
C TYR A 71 -8.22 1.38 3.60
N ASP A 72 -9.11 1.03 4.52
CA ASP A 72 -9.29 1.75 5.79
C ASP A 72 -8.11 1.60 6.77
N TYR A 73 -7.32 0.55 6.61
CA TYR A 73 -6.16 0.27 7.47
C TYR A 73 -4.89 0.02 6.65
N ARG A 74 -4.81 0.65 5.47
CA ARG A 74 -3.67 0.55 4.55
C ARG A 74 -2.38 1.08 5.22
N PRO A 75 -1.20 0.69 4.71
CA PRO A 75 0.08 1.21 5.18
C PRO A 75 0.17 2.73 5.04
N GLN A 76 0.98 3.39 5.87
CA GLN A 76 1.14 4.84 5.83
C GLN A 76 1.58 5.34 4.44
N GLY A 77 2.51 4.65 3.79
CA GLY A 77 2.92 5.04 2.43
C GLY A 77 1.79 4.92 1.40
N CYS A 78 0.84 3.99 1.56
CA CYS A 78 -0.36 3.91 0.72
C CYS A 78 -1.38 5.02 1.04
N GLU A 79 -1.40 5.54 2.28
CA GLU A 79 -2.21 6.71 2.64
C GLU A 79 -1.67 7.98 1.98
N PHE A 80 -0.36 8.06 1.79
CA PHE A 80 0.29 9.20 1.17
C PHE A 80 0.21 9.22 -0.35
N TYR A 81 -0.16 8.13 -1.02
CA TYR A 81 -0.19 8.09 -2.48
C TYR A 81 -1.36 8.93 -3.05
N PRO A 82 -1.12 9.80 -4.05
CA PRO A 82 0.18 10.12 -4.65
C PRO A 82 0.87 11.28 -3.89
N LEU A 83 1.99 11.02 -3.21
CA LEU A 83 2.77 12.07 -2.57
C LEU A 83 3.74 12.62 -3.62
N ILE A 84 3.54 13.86 -4.04
CA ILE A 84 4.36 14.51 -5.04
C ILE A 84 5.16 15.63 -4.35
N TYR A 85 6.48 15.59 -4.48
CA TYR A 85 7.33 16.68 -4.02
C TYR A 85 7.46 17.74 -5.12
N ASN A 86 6.93 18.93 -4.86
CA ASN A 86 7.04 20.08 -5.74
C ASN A 86 8.34 20.83 -5.43
N ILE A 87 9.30 20.69 -6.34
CA ILE A 87 10.65 21.26 -6.21
C ILE A 87 10.63 22.80 -6.28
N GLN A 88 9.72 23.39 -7.07
CA GLN A 88 9.66 24.85 -7.23
C GLN A 88 9.27 25.55 -5.94
N ASN A 89 8.33 24.96 -5.20
CA ASN A 89 7.80 25.53 -3.97
C ASN A 89 8.40 24.90 -2.70
N ASN A 90 9.36 23.96 -2.85
CA ASN A 90 9.96 23.19 -1.76
C ASN A 90 8.91 22.60 -0.79
N ASN A 91 7.86 21.97 -1.33
CA ASN A 91 6.79 21.42 -0.52
C ASN A 91 6.25 20.08 -1.07
N CYS A 92 5.58 19.32 -0.22
CA CYS A 92 4.87 18.11 -0.62
C CYS A 92 3.40 18.44 -0.89
N ILE A 93 2.87 17.91 -2.00
CA ILE A 93 1.47 17.99 -2.38
C ILE A 93 0.89 16.58 -2.53
N PHE A 94 -0.41 16.47 -2.31
CA PHE A 94 -1.20 15.26 -2.48
C PHE A 94 -2.22 15.46 -3.61
#